data_AF-A0A4Y2HGS8-F1
#
_entry.id   AF-A0A4Y2HGS8-F1
#
_cell.length_a   1.000
_cell.length_b   1.000
_cell.length_c   1.000
_cell.angle_alpha   90.00
_cell.angle_beta   90.00
_cell.angle_gamma   90.00
#
_symmetry.space_group_name_H-M   'P 1'
#
loop_
_entity.id
_entity.type
_entity.pdbx_description
1 polymer ?
#
loop_
_entity_poly.entity_id
_entity_poly.type
_entity_poly.pdbx_seq_one_letter_code
_entity_poly.pdbx_strand_id
1 'polypeptide(L)'
;MTITKLLDTIHKGKASGDHVLVLSIDIKGAFDNIQHSAISSYLNNSKCQANIVNIFNNLLQNRKVILNTCEVTSDQGPKTRLPSRLLQWTRPLEFGRK
;
A
#
# COMPACT_ATOMS: atom_id res chain seq x y z
N MET A 1 0.88 15.09 -11.45
CA MET A 1 0.45 16.44 -11.85
C MET A 1 1.21 17.42 -10.97
N THR A 2 2.02 18.30 -11.55
CA THR A 2 2.85 19.25 -10.78
C THR A 2 2.00 20.44 -10.34
N ILE A 3 2.28 21.04 -9.18
CA ILE A 3 1.59 22.26 -8.68
C ILE A 3 1.58 23.38 -9.73
N THR A 4 2.65 23.52 -10.51
CA THR A 4 2.76 24.51 -11.59
C THR A 4 1.68 24.33 -12.65
N LYS A 5 1.38 23.09 -13.05
CA LYS A 5 0.34 22.79 -14.04
C LYS A 5 -1.06 23.17 -13.55
N LEU A 6 -1.33 23.03 -12.25
CA LEU A 6 -2.60 23.46 -11.64
C LEU A 6 -2.72 24.99 -11.71
N LEU A 7 -1.67 25.70 -11.31
CA LEU A 7 -1.63 27.17 -11.36
C LEU A 7 -1.80 27.70 -12.79
N ASP A 8 -1.13 27.10 -13.77
CA ASP A 8 -1.26 27.47 -15.18
C ASP A 8 -2.70 27.29 -15.68
N THR A 9 -3.36 26.21 -15.26
CA THR A 9 -4.76 25.93 -15.63
C THR A 9 -5.71 26.98 -15.03
N ILE A 10 -5.48 27.37 -13.77
CA ILE A 10 -6.26 28.42 -13.10
C ILE A 10 -6.05 29.76 -13.80
N HIS A 11 -4.79 30.13 -14.11
CA HIS A 11 -4.48 31.38 -14.79
C HIS A 11 -5.10 31.43 -16.18
N LYS A 12 -5.05 30.32 -16.92
CA LYS A 12 -5.66 30.23 -18.25
C LYS A 12 -7.17 30.43 -18.19
N GLY A 13 -7.86 29.73 -17.28
CA GLY A 13 -9.31 29.86 -17.12
C GLY A 13 -9.74 31.26 -16.69
N LYS A 14 -8.97 31.91 -15.80
CA LYS A 14 -9.20 33.32 -15.43
C LYS A 14 -8.99 34.27 -16.61
N ALA A 15 -7.98 34.02 -17.45
CA ALA A 15 -7.67 34.86 -18.60
C ALA A 15 -8.68 34.71 -19.75
N SER A 16 -9.27 33.52 -19.93
CA SER A 16 -10.34 33.29 -20.91
C SER A 16 -11.72 33.83 -20.47
N GLY A 17 -11.85 34.30 -19.22
CA GLY A 17 -13.14 34.75 -18.67
C GLY A 17 -14.03 33.60 -18.20
N ASP A 18 -13.49 32.39 -18.06
CA ASP A 18 -14.24 31.24 -17.57
C ASP A 18 -14.46 31.32 -16.05
N HIS A 19 -15.53 30.67 -15.58
CA HIS A 19 -15.72 30.44 -14.15
C HIS A 19 -14.83 29.30 -13.66
N VAL A 20 -13.84 29.63 -12.83
CA VAL A 20 -12.89 28.67 -12.27
C VAL A 20 -13.24 28.35 -10.81
N LEU A 21 -13.45 27.07 -10.51
CA LEU A 21 -13.62 26.56 -9.14
C LEU A 21 -12.43 25.66 -8.79
N VAL A 22 -11.84 25.87 -7.61
CA VAL A 22 -10.79 25.02 -7.06
C VAL A 22 -11.28 24.44 -5.73
N LEU A 23 -11.23 23.11 -5.61
CA LEU A 23 -11.59 22.40 -4.39
C LEU A 23 -10.35 21.72 -3.81
N SER A 24 -10.06 22.04 -2.56
CA SER A 24 -9.05 21.35 -1.76
C SER A 24 -9.77 20.57 -0.66
N ILE A 25 -9.51 19.28 -0.56
CA ILE A 25 -10.13 18.38 0.42
C ILE A 25 -9.02 17.74 1.23
N ASP A 26 -9.08 17.94 2.54
CA ASP A 26 -8.29 17.16 3.50
C ASP A 26 -9.14 16.01 4.03
N ILE A 27 -8.64 14.78 3.88
CA ILE A 27 -9.35 13.57 4.32
C ILE A 27 -8.72 13.11 5.64
N LYS A 28 -9.39 13.44 6.74
CA LYS A 28 -8.97 13.05 8.08
C LYS A 28 -8.95 11.52 8.22
N GLY A 29 -7.83 10.99 8.72
CA GLY A 29 -7.69 9.56 9.01
C GLY A 29 -7.85 8.68 7.76
N ALA A 30 -7.35 9.14 6.60
CA ALA A 30 -7.49 8.43 5.34
C ALA A 30 -7.04 6.97 5.41
N PHE A 31 -6.00 6.66 6.19
CA PHE A 31 -5.49 5.30 6.40
C PHE A 31 -6.24 4.52 7.49
N ASP A 32 -6.71 5.19 8.52
CA ASP A 32 -7.46 4.57 9.63
C ASP A 32 -8.87 4.13 9.19
N ASN A 33 -9.47 4.90 8.28
CA ASN A 33 -10.84 4.70 7.80
C ASN A 33 -10.93 3.86 6.51
N ILE A 34 -9.83 3.23 6.09
CA ILE A 34 -9.83 2.36 4.92
C ILE A 34 -10.69 1.12 5.20
N GLN A 35 -11.59 0.80 4.28
CA GLN A 35 -12.33 -0.45 4.32
C GLN A 35 -11.43 -1.61 3.86
N HIS A 36 -10.89 -2.37 4.80
CA HIS A 36 -9.99 -3.50 4.51
C HIS A 36 -10.64 -4.53 3.57
N SER A 37 -11.94 -4.78 3.74
CA SER A 37 -12.73 -5.66 2.86
C SER A 37 -12.75 -5.20 1.41
N ALA A 38 -12.81 -3.88 1.17
CA ALA A 38 -12.75 -3.33 -0.18
C ALA A 38 -11.40 -3.61 -0.82
N ILE A 39 -10.29 -3.38 -0.10
CA ILE A 39 -8.95 -3.71 -0.60
C ILE A 39 -8.81 -5.20 -0.92
N SER A 40 -9.24 -6.08 -0.01
CA SER A 40 -9.22 -7.53 -0.25
C SER A 40 -10.03 -7.91 -1.49
N SER A 41 -11.20 -7.31 -1.70
CA SER A 41 -12.02 -7.56 -2.89
C SER A 41 -11.31 -7.10 -4.18
N TYR A 42 -10.70 -5.92 -4.18
CA TYR A 42 -9.91 -5.45 -5.33
C TYR A 42 -8.71 -6.34 -5.62
N LEU A 43 -8.00 -6.81 -4.60
CA LEU A 43 -6.87 -7.73 -4.77
C LEU A 43 -7.31 -9.08 -5.32
N ASN A 44 -8.42 -9.63 -4.83
CA ASN A 44 -8.95 -10.90 -5.33
C ASN A 44 -9.43 -10.81 -6.79
N ASN A 45 -9.95 -9.64 -7.19
CA ASN A 45 -10.39 -9.38 -8.57
C ASN A 45 -9.24 -8.92 -9.49
N SER A 46 -8.09 -8.59 -8.92
CA SER A 46 -6.90 -8.24 -9.70
C SER A 46 -6.25 -9.50 -10.29
N LYS A 47 -5.49 -9.34 -11.37
CA LYS A 47 -4.65 -10.42 -11.93
C LYS A 47 -3.35 -10.63 -11.13
N CYS A 48 -3.35 -10.33 -9.83
CA CYS A 48 -2.19 -10.51 -8.97
C CYS A 48 -1.94 -11.99 -8.68
N GLN A 49 -0.67 -12.33 -8.52
CA GLN A 49 -0.28 -13.68 -8.10
C GLN A 49 -0.76 -13.94 -6.65
N ALA A 50 -1.12 -15.20 -6.38
CA ALA A 50 -1.74 -15.61 -5.11
C ALA A 50 -0.87 -15.31 -3.87
N ASN A 51 0.46 -15.32 -4.02
CA ASN A 51 1.40 -14.96 -2.95
C ASN A 51 1.22 -13.51 -2.51
N ILE A 52 1.07 -12.57 -3.44
CA ILE A 52 0.86 -11.15 -3.16
C ILE A 52 -0.48 -10.95 -2.48
N VAL A 53 -1.54 -11.53 -3.04
CA VAL A 53 -2.90 -11.46 -2.48
C VAL A 53 -2.91 -11.97 -1.04
N ASN A 54 -2.25 -13.10 -0.77
CA ASN A 54 -2.18 -13.69 0.56
C ASN A 54 -1.38 -12.81 1.54
N ILE A 55 -0.26 -12.21 1.13
CA ILE A 55 0.52 -11.29 1.97
C ILE A 55 -0.34 -10.10 2.40
N PHE A 56 -1.04 -9.47 1.46
CA PHE A 56 -1.89 -8.32 1.77
C PHE A 56 -3.10 -8.69 2.61
N ASN A 57 -3.74 -9.84 2.37
CA ASN A 57 -4.84 -10.30 3.22
C ASN A 57 -4.36 -10.54 4.67
N ASN A 58 -3.20 -11.15 4.86
CA ASN A 58 -2.62 -11.36 6.19
C ASN A 58 -2.24 -10.03 6.88
N LEU A 59 -1.72 -9.06 6.12
CA LEU A 59 -1.46 -7.69 6.59
C LEU A 59 -2.74 -6.98 7.05
N LEU A 60 -3.79 -7.02 6.24
CA LEU A 60 -5.02 -6.27 6.48
C LEU A 60 -5.86 -6.89 7.60
N GLN A 61 -5.94 -8.23 7.66
CA GLN A 61 -6.81 -8.92 8.63
C GLN A 61 -6.10 -9.21 9.95
N ASN A 62 -4.87 -9.73 9.89
CA ASN A 62 -4.16 -10.22 11.06
C ASN A 62 -3.02 -9.28 11.50
N ARG A 63 -2.79 -8.16 10.78
CA ARG A 63 -1.64 -7.26 10.97
C ARG A 63 -0.31 -8.01 11.09
N LYS A 64 -0.20 -9.13 10.38
CA LYS A 64 0.89 -10.09 10.53
C LYS A 64 1.36 -10.52 9.16
N VAL A 65 2.66 -10.47 8.93
CA VAL A 65 3.23 -10.87 7.65
C VAL A 65 3.92 -12.21 7.82
N ILE A 66 3.48 -13.21 7.07
CA ILE A 66 4.23 -14.45 6.89
C ILE A 66 4.85 -14.37 5.50
N LEU A 67 6.14 -14.04 5.45
CA LEU A 67 6.90 -14.08 4.21
C LEU A 67 7.40 -15.51 4.02
N ASN A 68 6.77 -16.26 3.11
CA ASN A 68 7.37 -17.48 2.60
C ASN A 68 8.52 -17.06 1.67
N THR A 69 9.71 -16.88 2.24
CA THR A 69 10.93 -16.93 1.45
C THR A 69 11.05 -18.33 0.89
N CYS A 70 10.98 -18.49 -0.43
CA CYS A 70 11.51 -19.68 -1.06
C CYS A 70 12.97 -19.78 -0.61
N GLU A 71 13.30 -20.81 0.18
CA GLU A 71 14.68 -21.22 0.30
C GLU A 71 15.13 -21.55 -1.11
N VAL A 72 16.00 -20.72 -1.69
CA VAL A 72 16.77 -21.13 -2.84
C VAL A 72 17.62 -22.28 -2.31
N THR A 73 17.20 -23.50 -2.60
CA THR A 73 18.01 -24.69 -2.39
C THR A 73 19.17 -24.60 -3.37
N SER A 74 20.26 -23.94 -2.96
CA SER A 74 21.57 -24.36 -3.43
C SER A 74 21.78 -25.76 -2.87
N ASP A 75 21.77 -26.74 -3.77
CA ASP A 75 22.13 -28.10 -3.46
C ASP A 75 23.48 -28.13 -2.72
N GLN A 76 23.55 -29.01 -1.71
CA GLN A 76 24.68 -29.34 -0.82
C GLN A 76 24.72 -28.62 0.55
N GLY A 77 23.90 -29.12 1.49
CA GLY A 77 24.04 -28.86 2.92
C GLY A 77 22.94 -29.51 3.76
N PRO A 78 23.19 -29.94 5.01
CA PRO A 78 22.27 -30.80 5.76
C PRO A 78 20.95 -30.08 6.07
N LYS A 79 19.83 -30.73 5.70
CA LYS A 79 18.46 -30.28 5.92
C LYS A 79 18.19 -30.00 7.40
N THR A 80 18.31 -28.75 7.81
CA THR A 80 17.56 -28.21 8.95
C THR A 80 16.33 -27.55 8.37
N ARG A 81 15.16 -28.21 8.47
CA ARG A 81 13.87 -27.56 8.20
C ARG A 81 13.73 -26.37 9.13
N LEU A 82 13.98 -25.16 8.65
CA LEU A 82 13.62 -23.94 9.37
C LEU A 82 12.13 -23.70 9.13
N PRO A 83 11.29 -23.65 10.18
CA PRO A 83 9.87 -23.39 10.00
C PRO A 83 9.69 -21.97 9.47
N SER A 84 8.67 -21.79 8.61
CA SER A 84 8.20 -20.50 8.10
C SER A 84 8.34 -19.42 9.17
N ARG A 85 9.30 -18.50 8.99
CA ARG A 85 9.54 -17.45 9.98
C ARG A 85 8.32 -16.55 9.99
N LEU A 86 7.58 -16.67 11.08
CA LEU A 86 6.57 -15.73 11.50
C LEU A 86 7.30 -14.41 11.80
N LEU A 87 7.46 -13.54 10.81
CA LEU A 87 7.89 -12.16 11.05
C LEU A 87 6.72 -11.46 11.73
N GLN A 88 6.57 -11.72 13.03
CA GLN A 88 5.83 -10.85 13.91
C GLN A 88 6.57 -9.52 13.91
N TRP A 89 5.97 -8.52 13.27
CA TRP A 89 6.37 -7.13 13.39
C TRP A 89 6.03 -6.66 14.82
N THR A 90 6.69 -7.20 15.83
CA THR A 90 6.53 -6.81 17.25
C THR A 90 7.23 -5.50 17.57
N ARG A 91 7.80 -4.82 16.57
CA ARG A 91 8.23 -3.44 16.69
C ARG A 91 7.34 -2.59 15.79
N PRO A 92 6.57 -1.64 16.36
CA PRO A 92 5.95 -0.59 15.57
C PRO A 92 7.03 0.02 14.69
N LEU A 93 6.73 0.21 13.40
CA LEU A 93 7.52 1.13 12.59
C LEU A 93 7.35 2.50 13.23
N GLU A 94 8.30 2.88 14.08
CA GLU A 94 8.51 4.26 14.50
C GLU A 94 8.80 5.05 13.22
N PHE A 95 7.75 5.53 12.56
CA PHE A 95 7.86 6.60 11.58
C PHE A 95 8.13 7.88 12.39
N GLY A 96 9.37 7.94 12.89
CA GLY A 96 9.88 9.03 13.69
C GLY A 96 9.81 10.30 12.88
N ARG A 97 8.97 11.21 13.38
CA ARG A 97 9.00 12.63 13.08
C ARG A 97 10.45 13.13 13.10
N LYS A 98 10.87 13.80 12.04
CA LYS A 98 11.85 14.87 12.12
C LYS A 98 11.11 16.18 11.89
#